data_AF-A0A059KNT2-F1
#
_entry.id   AF-A0A059KNT2-F1
#
_cell.length_a   1.000
_cell.length_b   1.000
_cell.length_c   1.000
_cell.angle_alpha   90.00
_cell.angle_beta   90.00
_cell.angle_gamma   90.00
#
_symmetry.space_group_name_H-M   'P 1'
#
loop_
_entity.id
_entity.type
_entity.pdbx_description
1 polymer ?
#
loop_
_entity_poly.entity_id
_entity_poly.type
_entity_poly.pdbx_seq_one_letter_code
_entity_poly.pdbx_strand_id
1 'polypeptide(L)'
;MLTTSDHDLFRHLGADKADLYRRILAVFAAALRQYQLQLRPDEVLAQGEWAAGAVPRIEDIQAALTQLSAWGNLEAQPDMARVSSLNDYYRARFLYRLSAGGEAVEAALDVFAASLQRRAELQTVALEDITMRLQALCRLAAEGREGAVLDAAKVHETLRDLAQRFEEMTRNAQHFMAGVARQLDLRQADATAVVQYKRRLIDYLERFLGDLVRRSGTIAAHLSALESDIDSLLHAVATREARDAAPDATTDLAADRLARHQVWQGRWRGLRSWFLRQGDTPPQAELLRARARSAIPQLLGAIAALNERRSGRSDRAADFRLLAGWFADCEDDAQSHRLARAAFALHPARHLAMTVSFDAPLPASTPWHQAPPLAIQPRLRELGEAAPRGVAPPVHDRVAAREHIARQLAEESRQIEAARQRLATGQVLRLSELSAERPLEGESLDLLLSLLGEALAEQADPDQPVERLSGDGLMRIRLEPLAADSHAEIVSARGVLGGRDHLVTITPA
;
A
#
# COMPACT_ATOMS: atom_id res chain seq x y z
N MET A 1 -27.05 -7.11 -18.17
CA MET A 1 -26.74 -6.59 -19.52
C MET A 1 -27.58 -5.35 -19.70
N LEU A 2 -26.96 -4.21 -20.05
CA LEU A 2 -27.68 -2.96 -20.32
C LEU A 2 -28.42 -3.09 -21.66
N THR A 3 -29.63 -2.58 -21.75
CA THR A 3 -30.43 -2.57 -22.99
C THR A 3 -30.00 -1.41 -23.89
N THR A 4 -30.39 -1.44 -25.17
CA THR A 4 -30.13 -0.32 -26.11
C THR A 4 -30.70 1.02 -25.61
N SER A 5 -31.80 0.97 -24.87
CA SER A 5 -32.40 2.13 -24.18
C SER A 5 -31.50 2.71 -23.09
N ASP A 6 -30.79 1.85 -22.36
CA ASP A 6 -29.93 2.27 -21.25
C ASP A 6 -28.62 2.93 -21.75
N HIS A 7 -28.20 2.62 -22.98
CA HIS A 7 -27.04 3.24 -23.60
C HIS A 7 -27.27 4.72 -23.95
N ASP A 8 -28.49 5.10 -24.32
CA ASP A 8 -28.81 6.49 -24.66
C ASP A 8 -28.66 7.44 -23.45
N LEU A 9 -28.80 6.93 -22.22
CA LEU A 9 -28.58 7.71 -20.99
C LEU A 9 -27.15 8.31 -20.94
N PHE A 10 -26.14 7.57 -21.40
CA PHE A 10 -24.73 7.99 -21.39
C PHE A 10 -24.33 8.85 -22.60
N ARG A 11 -25.22 9.04 -23.58
CA ARG A 11 -24.91 9.69 -24.86
C ARG A 11 -24.44 11.13 -24.71
N HIS A 12 -24.88 11.81 -23.66
CA HIS A 12 -24.49 13.17 -23.34
C HIS A 12 -22.97 13.32 -23.07
N LEU A 13 -22.27 12.24 -22.70
CA LEU A 13 -20.82 12.26 -22.42
C LEU A 13 -19.95 12.38 -23.68
N GLY A 14 -20.46 11.97 -24.84
CA GLY A 14 -19.73 11.98 -26.12
C GLY A 14 -20.28 12.94 -27.15
N ALA A 15 -21.24 13.79 -26.79
CA ALA A 15 -21.86 14.75 -27.70
C ALA A 15 -21.05 16.05 -27.83
N ASP A 16 -21.21 16.78 -28.94
CA ASP A 16 -20.49 18.05 -29.20
C ASP A 16 -20.70 19.10 -28.09
N LYS A 17 -21.86 19.08 -27.43
CA LYS A 17 -22.21 19.96 -26.30
C LYS A 17 -22.09 19.26 -24.93
N ALA A 18 -21.21 18.27 -24.80
CA ALA A 18 -21.05 17.45 -23.58
C ALA A 18 -20.91 18.31 -22.31
N ASP A 19 -20.08 19.36 -22.34
CA ASP A 19 -19.87 20.24 -21.19
C ASP A 19 -21.16 20.94 -20.72
N LEU A 20 -21.99 21.39 -21.68
CA LEU A 20 -23.28 22.02 -21.37
C LEU A 20 -24.23 21.00 -20.72
N TYR A 21 -24.33 19.80 -21.30
CA TYR A 21 -25.17 18.73 -20.75
C TYR A 21 -24.72 18.30 -19.35
N ARG A 22 -23.41 18.11 -19.14
CA ARG A 22 -22.84 17.78 -17.83
C ARG A 22 -23.17 18.83 -16.78
N ARG A 23 -23.01 20.12 -17.11
CA ARG A 23 -23.32 21.22 -16.18
C ARG A 23 -24.81 21.28 -15.85
N ILE A 24 -25.69 21.08 -16.83
CA ILE A 24 -27.14 21.03 -16.59
C ILE A 24 -27.50 19.85 -15.67
N LEU A 25 -27.00 18.65 -15.94
CA LEU A 25 -27.27 17.49 -15.09
C LEU A 25 -26.67 17.65 -13.68
N ALA A 26 -25.50 18.29 -13.55
CA ALA A 26 -24.91 18.62 -12.25
C ALA A 26 -25.79 19.58 -11.42
N VAL A 27 -26.49 20.53 -12.07
CA VAL A 27 -27.47 21.40 -11.40
C VAL A 27 -28.64 20.57 -10.86
N PHE A 28 -29.21 19.65 -11.65
CA PHE A 28 -30.27 18.78 -11.15
C PHE A 28 -29.79 17.84 -10.03
N ALA A 29 -28.59 17.29 -10.14
CA ALA A 29 -28.00 16.46 -9.09
C ALA A 29 -27.79 17.26 -7.79
N ALA A 30 -27.35 18.52 -7.89
CA ALA A 30 -27.21 19.42 -6.75
C ALA A 30 -28.58 19.78 -6.14
N ALA A 31 -29.58 20.09 -6.96
CA ALA A 31 -30.94 20.36 -6.53
C ALA A 31 -31.56 19.17 -5.80
N LEU A 32 -31.36 17.94 -6.32
CA LEU A 32 -31.81 16.71 -5.66
C LEU A 32 -31.17 16.52 -4.28
N ARG A 33 -29.85 16.79 -4.14
CA ARG A 33 -29.16 16.78 -2.83
C ARG A 33 -29.68 17.84 -1.87
N GLN A 34 -30.26 18.92 -2.38
CA GLN A 34 -30.92 19.99 -1.61
C GLN A 34 -32.43 19.78 -1.45
N TYR A 35 -32.94 18.57 -1.78
CA TYR A 35 -34.35 18.21 -1.70
C TYR A 35 -35.28 19.03 -2.61
N GLN A 36 -34.75 19.67 -3.64
CA GLN A 36 -35.53 20.32 -4.70
C GLN A 36 -35.82 19.30 -5.81
N LEU A 37 -37.10 18.95 -5.97
CA LEU A 37 -37.53 17.85 -6.85
C LEU A 37 -37.60 18.22 -8.34
N GLN A 38 -37.82 19.50 -8.65
CA GLN A 38 -38.07 19.99 -10.01
C GLN A 38 -37.45 21.37 -10.20
N LEU A 39 -36.97 21.65 -11.41
CA LEU A 39 -36.42 22.96 -11.79
C LEU A 39 -37.01 23.43 -13.11
N ARG A 40 -37.10 24.76 -13.26
CA ARG A 40 -37.43 25.46 -14.51
C ARG A 40 -36.14 25.81 -15.28
N PRO A 41 -36.22 26.07 -16.60
CA PRO A 41 -35.06 26.46 -17.39
C PRO A 41 -34.32 27.71 -16.88
N ASP A 42 -35.04 28.70 -16.34
CA ASP A 42 -34.46 29.91 -15.75
C ASP A 42 -33.73 29.63 -14.44
N GLU A 43 -34.25 28.71 -13.62
CA GLU A 43 -33.60 28.24 -12.40
C GLU A 43 -32.33 27.46 -12.73
N VAL A 44 -32.34 26.61 -13.77
CA VAL A 44 -31.15 25.91 -14.25
C VAL A 44 -30.08 26.89 -14.71
N LEU A 45 -30.46 27.94 -15.45
CA LEU A 45 -29.54 28.98 -15.90
C LEU A 45 -28.93 29.75 -14.71
N ALA A 46 -29.74 30.07 -13.69
CA ALA A 46 -29.30 30.81 -12.51
C ALA A 46 -28.41 29.99 -11.58
N GLN A 47 -28.68 28.70 -11.43
CA GLN A 47 -27.95 27.80 -10.52
C GLN A 47 -26.71 27.16 -11.15
N GLY A 48 -26.58 27.20 -12.49
CA GLY A 48 -25.46 26.60 -13.18
C GLY A 48 -24.13 27.33 -12.96
N GLU A 49 -23.09 26.56 -12.68
CA GLU A 49 -21.71 27.05 -12.70
C GLU A 49 -21.21 27.08 -14.14
N TRP A 50 -21.18 28.26 -14.75
CA TRP A 50 -20.74 28.47 -16.13
C TRP A 50 -19.31 29.02 -16.18
N ALA A 51 -18.56 28.72 -17.25
CA ALA A 51 -17.22 29.29 -17.43
C ALA A 51 -17.29 30.81 -17.63
N ALA A 52 -16.30 31.54 -17.12
CA ALA A 52 -16.24 32.99 -17.21
C ALA A 52 -16.30 33.46 -18.67
N GLY A 53 -17.30 34.27 -19.02
CA GLY A 53 -17.53 34.77 -20.39
C GLY A 53 -18.30 33.82 -21.32
N ALA A 54 -18.75 32.66 -20.84
CA ALA A 54 -19.46 31.65 -21.64
C ALA A 54 -20.79 31.22 -20.98
N VAL A 55 -21.58 32.17 -20.49
CA VAL A 55 -22.92 31.90 -19.96
C VAL A 55 -23.85 31.55 -21.14
N PRO A 56 -24.50 30.36 -21.14
CA PRO A 56 -25.38 29.96 -22.23
C PRO A 56 -26.65 30.82 -22.28
N ARG A 57 -27.24 30.97 -23.47
CA ARG A 57 -28.54 31.64 -23.60
C ARG A 57 -29.64 30.71 -23.11
N ILE A 58 -30.75 31.28 -22.68
CA ILE A 58 -31.91 30.49 -22.20
C ILE A 58 -32.43 29.51 -23.27
N GLU A 59 -32.36 29.89 -24.56
CA GLU A 59 -32.70 29.04 -25.70
C GLU A 59 -31.81 27.79 -25.78
N ASP A 60 -30.51 27.95 -25.49
CA ASP A 60 -29.54 26.86 -25.52
C ASP A 60 -29.79 25.88 -24.34
N ILE A 61 -30.20 26.40 -23.17
CA ILE A 61 -30.64 25.60 -22.03
C ILE A 61 -31.91 24.82 -22.38
N GLN A 62 -32.92 25.46 -22.96
CA GLN A 62 -34.18 24.81 -23.35
C GLN A 62 -33.96 23.69 -24.38
N ALA A 63 -33.13 23.93 -25.38
CA ALA A 63 -32.75 22.92 -26.36
C ALA A 63 -32.02 21.75 -25.68
N ALA A 64 -31.14 22.03 -24.72
CA ALA A 64 -30.40 21.00 -24.00
C ALA A 64 -31.30 20.17 -23.07
N LEU A 65 -32.24 20.80 -22.35
CA LEU A 65 -33.23 20.11 -21.51
C LEU A 65 -34.13 19.17 -22.34
N THR A 66 -34.55 19.63 -23.53
CA THR A 66 -35.31 18.81 -24.47
C THR A 66 -34.51 17.58 -24.91
N GLN A 67 -33.23 17.78 -25.26
CA GLN A 67 -32.35 16.68 -25.68
C GLN A 67 -32.07 15.69 -24.55
N LEU A 68 -31.80 16.18 -23.33
CA LEU A 68 -31.60 15.34 -22.15
C LEU A 68 -32.86 14.55 -21.79
N SER A 69 -34.05 15.11 -22.03
CA SER A 69 -35.32 14.38 -21.89
C SER A 69 -35.48 13.30 -22.96
N ALA A 70 -35.12 13.60 -24.20
CA ALA A 70 -35.15 12.62 -25.30
C ALA A 70 -34.18 11.44 -25.08
N TRP A 71 -33.03 11.68 -24.44
CA TRP A 71 -32.10 10.63 -24.02
C TRP A 71 -32.51 9.92 -22.73
N GLY A 72 -33.65 10.28 -22.14
CA GLY A 72 -34.18 9.64 -20.93
C GLY A 72 -33.48 10.06 -19.64
N ASN A 73 -32.63 11.10 -19.64
CA ASN A 73 -31.97 11.59 -18.43
C ASN A 73 -32.90 12.48 -17.58
N LEU A 74 -33.79 13.22 -18.24
CA LEU A 74 -34.76 14.10 -17.59
C LEU A 74 -36.19 13.70 -17.94
N GLU A 75 -37.12 14.01 -17.05
CA GLU A 75 -38.55 13.98 -17.32
C GLU A 75 -39.09 15.40 -17.35
N ALA A 76 -39.85 15.71 -18.40
CA ALA A 76 -40.51 17.00 -18.56
C ALA A 76 -41.98 16.90 -18.17
N GLN A 77 -42.45 17.83 -17.34
CA GLN A 77 -43.84 17.95 -16.91
C GLN A 77 -44.37 19.35 -17.23
N PRO A 78 -45.60 19.52 -17.76
CA PRO A 78 -46.17 20.83 -17.99
C PRO A 78 -46.35 21.61 -16.67
N ASP A 79 -45.87 22.85 -16.64
CA ASP A 79 -46.01 23.76 -15.50
C ASP A 79 -47.35 24.50 -15.56
N MET A 80 -48.33 24.06 -14.78
CA MET A 80 -49.66 24.69 -14.73
C MET A 80 -49.80 25.77 -13.64
N ALA A 81 -48.74 26.09 -12.88
CA ALA A 81 -48.85 26.88 -11.64
C ALA A 81 -48.82 28.41 -11.85
N ARG A 82 -48.41 28.91 -13.03
CA ARG A 82 -48.36 30.34 -13.36
C ARG A 82 -48.96 30.63 -14.74
N VAL A 83 -50.28 30.68 -14.81
CA VAL A 83 -50.99 31.22 -15.98
C VAL A 83 -51.66 32.54 -15.58
N SER A 84 -50.93 33.65 -15.77
CA SER A 84 -51.47 35.00 -15.55
C SER A 84 -51.90 35.70 -16.86
N SER A 85 -51.67 35.10 -18.04
CA SER A 85 -52.15 35.62 -19.32
C SER A 85 -52.41 34.50 -20.34
N LEU A 86 -53.33 34.75 -21.29
CA LEU A 86 -53.65 33.82 -22.39
C LEU A 86 -52.43 33.53 -23.28
N ASN A 87 -51.51 34.50 -23.39
CA ASN A 87 -50.27 34.34 -24.17
C ASN A 87 -49.22 33.49 -23.42
N ASP A 88 -49.24 33.48 -22.08
CA ASP A 88 -48.42 32.56 -21.26
C ASP A 88 -48.94 31.12 -21.30
N TYR A 89 -50.24 30.90 -21.53
CA TYR A 89 -50.83 29.57 -21.70
C TYR A 89 -50.32 28.83 -22.96
N TYR A 90 -50.04 29.57 -24.04
CA TYR A 90 -49.54 29.00 -25.30
C TYR A 90 -48.01 28.78 -25.33
N ARG A 91 -47.26 29.30 -24.35
CA ARG A 91 -45.84 28.96 -24.19
C ARG A 91 -45.74 27.74 -23.27
N ALA A 92 -45.45 26.58 -23.85
CA ALA A 92 -45.25 25.35 -23.09
C ALA A 92 -44.07 25.50 -22.11
N ARG A 93 -44.37 25.92 -20.88
CA ARG A 93 -43.43 25.96 -19.78
C ARG A 93 -43.39 24.56 -19.18
N PHE A 94 -42.20 23.99 -19.11
CA PHE A 94 -41.97 22.67 -18.54
C PHE A 94 -41.17 22.81 -17.26
N LEU A 95 -41.57 22.03 -16.26
CA LEU A 95 -40.74 21.65 -15.12
C LEU A 95 -39.98 20.38 -15.50
N TYR A 96 -38.71 20.34 -15.16
CA TYR A 96 -37.86 19.20 -15.42
C TYR A 96 -37.43 18.57 -14.10
N ARG A 97 -37.29 17.25 -14.09
CA ARG A 97 -36.68 16.48 -12.99
C ARG A 97 -35.73 15.44 -13.56
N LEU A 98 -34.81 14.95 -12.74
CA LEU A 98 -34.07 13.73 -13.08
C LEU A 98 -35.05 12.56 -13.19
N SER A 99 -34.91 11.78 -14.26
CA SER A 99 -35.52 10.46 -14.33
C SER A 99 -34.74 9.49 -13.42
N ALA A 100 -35.31 8.32 -13.13
CA ALA A 100 -34.57 7.26 -12.43
C ALA A 100 -33.29 6.85 -13.17
N GLY A 101 -33.31 6.88 -14.51
CA GLY A 101 -32.13 6.61 -15.34
C GLY A 101 -31.06 7.70 -15.23
N GLY A 102 -31.47 8.97 -15.26
CA GLY A 102 -30.57 10.11 -15.08
C GLY A 102 -29.95 10.15 -13.69
N GLU A 103 -30.73 9.86 -12.65
CA GLU A 103 -30.23 9.74 -11.27
C GLU A 103 -29.19 8.61 -11.15
N ALA A 104 -29.48 7.45 -11.73
CA ALA A 104 -28.54 6.32 -11.74
C ALA A 104 -27.23 6.67 -12.47
N VAL A 105 -27.30 7.40 -13.58
CA VAL A 105 -26.11 7.85 -14.31
C VAL A 105 -25.31 8.88 -13.52
N GLU A 106 -25.93 9.90 -12.93
CA GLU A 106 -25.21 10.87 -12.09
C GLU A 106 -24.57 10.19 -10.87
N ALA A 107 -25.26 9.27 -10.20
CA ALA A 107 -24.69 8.49 -9.11
C ALA A 107 -23.49 7.65 -9.57
N ALA A 108 -23.58 7.01 -10.74
CA ALA A 108 -22.47 6.25 -11.31
C ALA A 108 -21.26 7.13 -11.66
N LEU A 109 -21.51 8.33 -12.20
CA LEU A 109 -20.47 9.29 -12.55
C LEU A 109 -19.81 9.90 -11.31
N ASP A 110 -20.57 10.18 -10.25
CA ASP A 110 -20.03 10.60 -8.95
C ASP A 110 -19.13 9.51 -8.36
N VAL A 111 -19.56 8.24 -8.40
CA VAL A 111 -18.72 7.10 -7.98
C VAL A 111 -17.46 6.99 -8.84
N PHE A 112 -17.58 7.14 -10.15
CA PHE A 112 -16.45 7.10 -11.08
C PHE A 112 -15.46 8.23 -10.81
N ALA A 113 -15.92 9.48 -10.71
CA ALA A 113 -15.10 10.65 -10.41
C ALA A 113 -14.42 10.52 -9.05
N ALA A 114 -15.16 10.10 -8.01
CA ALA A 114 -14.58 9.82 -6.69
C ALA A 114 -13.52 8.71 -6.76
N SER A 115 -13.73 7.67 -7.57
CA SER A 115 -12.75 6.58 -7.75
C SER A 115 -11.46 7.04 -8.43
N LEU A 116 -11.54 8.03 -9.33
CA LEU A 116 -10.39 8.65 -9.99
C LEU A 116 -9.67 9.66 -9.10
N GLN A 117 -10.41 10.43 -8.30
CA GLN A 117 -9.87 11.47 -7.42
C GLN A 117 -9.28 10.92 -6.12
N ARG A 118 -9.72 9.75 -5.65
CA ARG A 118 -9.21 9.12 -4.43
C ARG A 118 -7.75 8.67 -4.57
N ARG A 119 -6.84 9.60 -4.28
CA ARG A 119 -5.49 9.30 -3.81
C ARG A 119 -5.59 8.76 -2.39
N ALA A 120 -5.80 7.45 -2.25
CA ALA A 120 -5.64 6.69 -1.00
C ALA A 120 -5.96 7.48 0.28
N GLU A 121 -7.18 7.98 0.43
CA GLU A 121 -7.63 8.61 1.67
C GLU A 121 -8.06 7.56 2.69
N LEU A 122 -7.92 7.93 3.95
CA LEU A 122 -7.15 7.15 4.92
C LEU A 122 -8.00 7.04 6.20
N GLN A 123 -9.15 6.39 6.09
CA GLN A 123 -10.18 6.37 7.14
C GLN A 123 -9.95 5.23 8.15
N THR A 124 -9.25 5.54 9.25
CA THR A 124 -9.09 4.66 10.42
C THR A 124 -10.36 4.49 11.26
N VAL A 125 -11.40 5.29 11.00
CA VAL A 125 -12.66 5.33 11.80
C VAL A 125 -13.58 4.12 11.55
N ALA A 126 -13.46 3.43 10.40
CA ALA A 126 -14.42 2.39 10.01
C ALA A 126 -14.44 1.16 10.93
N LEU A 127 -13.28 0.71 11.44
CA LEU A 127 -13.20 -0.46 12.33
C LEU A 127 -13.79 -0.19 13.71
N GLU A 128 -13.72 1.06 14.17
CA GLU A 128 -14.35 1.50 15.42
C GLU A 128 -15.86 1.49 15.28
N ASP A 129 -16.38 2.07 14.20
CA ASP A 129 -17.81 2.05 13.89
C ASP A 129 -18.36 0.63 13.79
N ILE A 130 -17.65 -0.28 13.11
CA ILE A 130 -18.01 -1.70 13.02
C ILE A 130 -18.08 -2.32 14.42
N THR A 131 -17.09 -2.04 15.28
CA THR A 131 -17.07 -2.56 16.66
C THR A 131 -18.28 -2.05 17.45
N MET A 132 -18.58 -0.75 17.36
CA MET A 132 -19.74 -0.15 18.05
C MET A 132 -21.08 -0.71 17.56
N ARG A 133 -21.22 -0.94 16.25
CA ARG A 133 -22.44 -1.53 15.67
C ARG A 133 -22.61 -2.99 16.06
N LEU A 134 -21.52 -3.77 16.09
CA LEU A 134 -21.56 -5.14 16.61
C LEU A 134 -21.92 -5.18 18.10
N GLN A 135 -21.37 -4.30 18.93
CA GLN A 135 -21.75 -4.18 20.34
C GLN A 135 -23.22 -3.82 20.51
N ALA A 136 -23.76 -2.91 19.70
CA ALA A 136 -25.18 -2.59 19.71
C ALA A 136 -26.04 -3.79 19.33
N LEU A 137 -25.61 -4.58 18.35
CA LEU A 137 -26.30 -5.81 17.94
C LEU A 137 -26.25 -6.88 19.04
N CYS A 138 -25.12 -7.04 19.74
CA CYS A 138 -25.00 -7.94 20.90
C CYS A 138 -25.98 -7.56 22.02
N ARG A 139 -26.18 -6.26 22.28
CA ARG A 139 -27.16 -5.78 23.27
C ARG A 139 -28.59 -6.11 22.86
N LEU A 140 -28.96 -5.85 21.61
CA LEU A 140 -30.29 -6.18 21.08
C LEU A 140 -30.57 -7.70 21.14
N ALA A 141 -29.55 -8.51 20.86
CA ALA A 141 -29.66 -9.97 20.99
C ALA A 141 -29.86 -10.41 22.44
N ALA A 142 -29.14 -9.81 23.39
CA ALA A 142 -29.30 -10.08 24.81
C ALA A 142 -30.69 -9.68 25.34
N GLU A 143 -31.19 -8.50 24.96
CA GLU A 143 -32.56 -8.05 25.29
C GLU A 143 -33.62 -9.06 24.79
N GLY A 144 -33.45 -9.58 23.56
CA GLY A 144 -34.32 -10.62 23.02
C GLY A 144 -34.26 -11.94 23.79
N ARG A 145 -33.08 -12.35 24.27
CA ARG A 145 -32.91 -13.55 25.12
C ARG A 145 -33.59 -13.42 26.48
N GLU A 146 -33.66 -12.21 27.01
CA GLU A 146 -34.35 -11.89 28.28
C GLU A 146 -35.88 -11.81 28.12
N GLY A 147 -36.41 -12.09 26.92
CA GLY A 147 -37.84 -12.15 26.64
C GLY A 147 -38.47 -10.81 26.26
N ALA A 148 -37.67 -9.76 26.05
CA ALA A 148 -38.17 -8.51 25.49
C ALA A 148 -38.59 -8.72 24.02
N VAL A 149 -39.62 -7.99 23.58
CA VAL A 149 -40.02 -7.98 22.17
C VAL A 149 -38.88 -7.38 21.35
N LEU A 150 -38.36 -8.16 20.40
CA LEU A 150 -37.28 -7.72 19.52
C LEU A 150 -37.72 -6.50 18.69
N ASP A 151 -37.03 -5.37 18.86
CA ASP A 151 -37.25 -4.18 18.04
C ASP A 151 -36.61 -4.37 16.65
N ALA A 152 -37.40 -4.93 15.73
CA ALA A 152 -36.98 -5.17 14.36
C ALA A 152 -36.56 -3.90 13.60
N ALA A 153 -37.02 -2.70 14.01
CA ALA A 153 -36.61 -1.45 13.39
C ALA A 153 -35.15 -1.13 13.75
N LYS A 154 -34.84 -1.19 15.05
CA LYS A 154 -33.51 -0.91 15.58
C LYS A 154 -32.48 -1.96 15.15
N VAL A 155 -32.89 -3.23 15.07
CA VAL A 155 -32.06 -4.31 14.51
C VAL A 155 -31.76 -4.07 13.04
N HIS A 156 -32.78 -3.72 12.23
CA HIS A 156 -32.59 -3.42 10.82
C HIS A 156 -31.65 -2.22 10.61
N GLU A 157 -31.86 -1.12 11.32
CA GLU A 157 -30.97 0.05 11.26
C GLU A 157 -29.52 -0.31 11.60
N THR A 158 -29.31 -1.06 12.69
CA THR A 158 -27.97 -1.48 13.14
C THR A 158 -27.29 -2.38 12.12
N LEU A 159 -28.01 -3.34 11.53
CA LEU A 159 -27.48 -4.23 10.50
C LEU A 159 -27.20 -3.52 9.18
N ARG A 160 -28.05 -2.57 8.77
CA ARG A 160 -27.85 -1.73 7.58
C ARG A 160 -26.59 -0.87 7.72
N ASP A 161 -26.44 -0.19 8.86
CA ASP A 161 -25.26 0.61 9.14
C ASP A 161 -23.98 -0.24 9.20
N LEU A 162 -24.05 -1.41 9.84
CA LEU A 162 -22.93 -2.36 9.90
C LEU A 162 -22.50 -2.81 8.50
N ALA A 163 -23.47 -3.20 7.65
CA ALA A 163 -23.21 -3.61 6.28
C ALA A 163 -22.58 -2.47 5.47
N GLN A 164 -23.14 -1.26 5.55
CA GLN A 164 -22.61 -0.10 4.84
C GLN A 164 -21.17 0.22 5.26
N ARG A 165 -20.89 0.27 6.56
CA ARG A 165 -19.53 0.54 7.09
C ARG A 165 -18.53 -0.54 6.66
N PHE A 166 -18.96 -1.80 6.65
CA PHE A 166 -18.11 -2.90 6.22
C PHE A 166 -17.83 -2.88 4.70
N GLU A 167 -18.82 -2.53 3.88
CA GLU A 167 -18.67 -2.35 2.43
C GLU A 167 -17.72 -1.19 2.12
N GLU A 168 -17.87 -0.05 2.80
CA GLU A 168 -16.97 1.11 2.71
C GLU A 168 -15.53 0.72 3.04
N MET A 169 -15.33 0.01 4.17
CA MET A 169 -14.01 -0.48 4.58
C MET A 169 -13.38 -1.42 3.54
N THR A 170 -14.15 -2.39 3.04
CA THR A 170 -13.65 -3.39 2.08
C THR A 170 -13.27 -2.73 0.75
N ARG A 171 -14.09 -1.80 0.27
CA ARG A 171 -13.82 -1.02 -0.94
C ARG A 171 -12.56 -0.17 -0.79
N ASN A 172 -12.41 0.51 0.35
CA ASN A 172 -11.22 1.30 0.66
C ASN A 172 -9.96 0.43 0.70
N ALA A 173 -10.03 -0.75 1.34
CA ALA A 173 -8.92 -1.70 1.37
C ALA A 173 -8.53 -2.17 -0.05
N GLN A 174 -9.50 -2.50 -0.91
CA GLN A 174 -9.25 -2.91 -2.29
C GLN A 174 -8.60 -1.80 -3.12
N HIS A 175 -9.14 -0.57 -3.06
CA HIS A 175 -8.56 0.57 -3.76
C HIS A 175 -7.14 0.88 -3.31
N PHE A 176 -6.90 0.80 -1.99
CA PHE A 176 -5.57 0.99 -1.43
C PHE A 176 -4.58 -0.05 -1.97
N MET A 177 -4.92 -1.34 -1.93
CA MET A 177 -4.04 -2.40 -2.44
C MET A 177 -3.76 -2.24 -3.94
N ALA A 178 -4.76 -1.79 -4.72
CA ALA A 178 -4.57 -1.48 -6.13
C ALA A 178 -3.70 -0.22 -6.35
N GLY A 179 -3.79 0.78 -5.45
CA GLY A 179 -2.95 1.98 -5.46
C GLY A 179 -1.48 1.67 -5.20
N VAL A 180 -1.19 0.84 -4.19
CA VAL A 180 0.16 0.35 -3.90
C VAL A 180 0.76 -0.37 -5.11
N ALA A 181 -0.02 -1.24 -5.76
CA ALA A 181 0.42 -1.96 -6.96
C ALA A 181 0.71 -1.02 -8.16
N ARG A 182 -0.19 -0.07 -8.44
CA ARG A 182 -0.01 0.88 -9.57
C ARG A 182 1.14 1.85 -9.39
N GLN A 183 1.48 2.22 -8.15
CA GLN A 183 2.56 3.17 -7.90
C GLN A 183 3.95 2.52 -7.92
N LEU A 184 4.03 1.20 -7.76
CA LEU A 184 5.24 0.44 -8.12
C LEU A 184 5.55 0.57 -9.62
N ASP A 185 4.54 0.80 -10.46
CA ASP A 185 4.66 0.98 -11.91
C ASP A 185 4.91 2.44 -12.35
N LEU A 186 4.73 3.44 -11.47
CA LEU A 186 4.95 4.85 -11.83
C LEU A 186 6.43 5.21 -11.88
N ARG A 187 7.02 4.95 -13.05
CA ARG A 187 8.45 5.09 -13.40
C ARG A 187 9.04 6.51 -13.44
N GLN A 188 8.35 7.58 -13.02
CA GLN A 188 8.85 8.96 -13.23
C GLN A 188 8.36 9.99 -12.19
N ALA A 189 8.44 9.72 -10.89
CA ALA A 189 8.13 10.73 -9.87
C ALA A 189 9.39 11.43 -9.33
N ASP A 190 9.26 12.74 -9.07
CA ASP A 190 10.27 13.59 -8.45
C ASP A 190 10.73 13.03 -7.08
N ALA A 191 12.05 13.05 -6.82
CA ALA A 191 12.66 12.37 -5.66
C ALA A 191 12.10 12.87 -4.31
N THR A 192 11.84 14.17 -4.23
CA THR A 192 11.30 14.85 -3.05
C THR A 192 9.85 14.44 -2.77
N ALA A 193 9.04 14.30 -3.83
CA ALA A 193 7.66 13.80 -3.73
C ALA A 193 7.63 12.33 -3.29
N VAL A 194 8.56 11.50 -3.78
CA VAL A 194 8.65 10.07 -3.43
C VAL A 194 9.00 9.85 -1.96
N VAL A 195 9.90 10.65 -1.37
CA VAL A 195 10.31 10.49 0.04
C VAL A 195 9.23 10.95 1.02
N GLN A 196 8.56 12.08 0.76
CA GLN A 196 7.44 12.52 1.59
C GLN A 196 6.25 11.56 1.49
N TYR A 197 6.02 11.01 0.29
CA TYR A 197 5.01 9.98 0.07
C TYR A 197 5.35 8.67 0.80
N LYS A 198 6.62 8.24 0.76
CA LYS A 198 7.12 7.03 1.45
C LYS A 198 6.82 7.06 2.95
N ARG A 199 7.13 8.17 3.65
CA ARG A 199 6.87 8.28 5.09
C ARG A 199 5.37 8.22 5.38
N ARG A 200 4.55 9.00 4.65
CA ARG A 200 3.09 9.00 4.84
C ARG A 200 2.46 7.63 4.56
N LEU A 201 2.94 6.90 3.56
CA LEU A 201 2.43 5.58 3.22
C LEU A 201 2.81 4.53 4.27
N ILE A 202 4.06 4.55 4.75
CA ILE A 202 4.53 3.62 5.79
C ILE A 202 3.83 3.91 7.11
N ASP A 203 3.80 5.17 7.56
CA ASP A 203 3.10 5.57 8.80
C ASP A 203 1.62 5.18 8.75
N TYR A 204 0.98 5.29 7.58
CA TYR A 204 -0.38 4.82 7.40
C TYR A 204 -0.49 3.31 7.49
N LEU A 205 0.34 2.58 6.73
CA LEU A 205 0.33 1.12 6.74
C LEU A 205 0.49 0.60 8.17
N GLU A 206 1.42 1.14 8.93
CA GLU A 206 1.63 0.75 10.32
C GLU A 206 0.44 1.10 11.21
N ARG A 207 -0.15 2.29 11.07
CA ARG A 207 -1.32 2.69 11.85
C ARG A 207 -2.56 1.87 11.53
N PHE A 208 -2.88 1.70 10.24
CA PHE A 208 -4.02 0.89 9.79
C PHE A 208 -3.84 -0.58 10.17
N LEU A 209 -2.66 -1.16 9.95
CA LEU A 209 -2.39 -2.55 10.33
C LEU A 209 -2.44 -2.70 11.85
N GLY A 210 -1.95 -1.72 12.61
CA GLY A 210 -2.06 -1.69 14.06
C GLY A 210 -3.50 -1.65 14.55
N ASP A 211 -4.33 -0.78 13.98
CA ASP A 211 -5.75 -0.67 14.27
C ASP A 211 -6.52 -1.94 13.87
N LEU A 212 -6.20 -2.49 12.70
CA LEU A 212 -6.76 -3.74 12.21
C LEU A 212 -6.47 -4.88 13.18
N VAL A 213 -5.22 -5.07 13.58
CA VAL A 213 -4.83 -6.14 14.52
C VAL A 213 -5.51 -5.95 15.87
N ARG A 214 -5.47 -4.74 16.42
CA ARG A 214 -6.03 -4.43 17.74
C ARG A 214 -7.54 -4.67 17.79
N ARG A 215 -8.27 -4.27 16.75
CA ARG A 215 -9.74 -4.36 16.72
C ARG A 215 -10.25 -5.69 16.17
N SER A 216 -9.46 -6.43 15.37
CA SER A 216 -9.90 -7.72 14.80
C SER A 216 -10.25 -8.74 15.88
N GLY A 217 -9.49 -8.80 16.98
CA GLY A 217 -9.79 -9.69 18.10
C GLY A 217 -11.13 -9.36 18.76
N THR A 218 -11.38 -8.08 19.04
CA THR A 218 -12.65 -7.60 19.61
C THR A 218 -13.82 -7.85 18.67
N ILE A 219 -13.66 -7.60 17.37
CA ILE A 219 -14.68 -7.85 16.36
C ILE A 219 -14.99 -9.35 16.27
N ALA A 220 -13.95 -10.20 16.22
CA ALA A 220 -14.09 -11.66 16.22
C ALA A 220 -14.88 -12.15 17.45
N ALA A 221 -14.60 -11.60 18.64
CA ALA A 221 -15.33 -11.94 19.87
C ALA A 221 -16.83 -11.59 19.78
N HIS A 222 -17.18 -10.39 19.29
CA HIS A 222 -18.59 -10.01 19.10
C HIS A 222 -19.29 -10.86 18.04
N LEU A 223 -18.61 -11.18 16.95
CA LEU A 223 -19.15 -12.06 15.89
C LEU A 223 -19.44 -13.47 16.42
N SER A 224 -18.56 -14.03 17.24
CA SER A 224 -18.78 -15.31 17.91
C SER A 224 -19.91 -15.24 18.95
N ALA A 225 -20.01 -14.15 19.71
CA ALA A 225 -21.09 -13.97 20.69
C ALA A 225 -22.49 -13.90 20.04
N LEU A 226 -22.58 -13.47 18.78
CA LEU A 226 -23.81 -13.37 18.02
C LEU A 226 -24.20 -14.67 17.27
N GLU A 227 -23.37 -15.72 17.32
CA GLU A 227 -23.53 -16.90 16.46
C GLU A 227 -24.85 -17.64 16.67
N SER A 228 -25.34 -17.73 17.92
CA SER A 228 -26.63 -18.36 18.23
C SER A 228 -27.84 -17.52 17.83
N ASP A 229 -27.70 -16.20 17.87
CA ASP A 229 -28.84 -15.28 17.82
C ASP A 229 -29.02 -14.69 16.41
N ILE A 230 -27.96 -14.64 15.61
CA ILE A 230 -27.93 -13.89 14.35
C ILE A 230 -29.02 -14.31 13.37
N ASP A 231 -29.30 -15.60 13.19
CA ASP A 231 -30.29 -16.06 12.21
C ASP A 231 -31.70 -15.50 12.54
N SER A 232 -32.04 -15.46 13.83
CA SER A 232 -33.30 -14.86 14.28
C SER A 232 -33.37 -13.35 14.01
N LEU A 233 -32.26 -12.64 14.19
CA LEU A 233 -32.15 -11.21 13.91
C LEU A 233 -32.29 -10.93 12.41
N LEU A 234 -31.61 -11.71 11.56
CA LEU A 234 -31.71 -11.57 10.10
C LEU A 234 -33.13 -11.88 9.61
N HIS A 235 -33.78 -12.90 10.20
CA HIS A 235 -35.16 -13.23 9.88
C HIS A 235 -36.14 -12.10 10.23
N ALA A 236 -35.95 -11.45 11.37
CA ALA A 236 -36.77 -10.30 11.78
C ALA A 236 -36.61 -9.11 10.81
N VAL A 237 -35.39 -8.83 10.35
CA VAL A 237 -35.13 -7.79 9.34
C VAL A 237 -35.77 -8.13 8.00
N ALA A 238 -35.56 -9.36 7.50
CA ALA A 238 -36.14 -9.80 6.24
C ALA A 238 -37.68 -9.75 6.26
N THR A 239 -38.29 -10.08 7.41
CA THR A 239 -39.73 -9.96 7.63
C THR A 239 -40.22 -8.52 7.58
N ARG A 240 -39.47 -7.59 8.17
CA ARG A 240 -39.78 -6.16 8.14
C ARG A 240 -39.69 -5.61 6.72
N GLU A 241 -38.58 -5.84 6.03
CA GLU A 241 -38.37 -5.34 4.68
C GLU A 241 -39.44 -5.85 3.68
N ALA A 242 -39.87 -7.12 3.82
CA ALA A 242 -40.91 -7.68 2.98
C ALA A 242 -42.30 -7.06 3.24
N ARG A 243 -42.56 -6.49 4.43
CA ARG A 243 -43.81 -5.77 4.74
C ARG A 243 -43.83 -4.36 4.15
N ASP A 244 -42.66 -3.72 4.07
CA ASP A 244 -42.51 -2.36 3.55
C ASP A 244 -42.40 -2.32 2.00
N ALA A 245 -42.36 -3.48 1.33
CA ALA A 245 -42.37 -3.58 -0.13
C ALA A 245 -43.71 -3.09 -0.70
N ALA A 246 -43.65 -2.35 -1.82
CA ALA A 246 -44.86 -1.90 -2.52
C ALA A 246 -45.75 -3.11 -2.87
N PRO A 247 -47.08 -3.01 -2.72
CA PRO A 247 -47.99 -4.11 -3.02
C PRO A 247 -48.08 -4.31 -4.54
N ASP A 248 -47.14 -5.05 -5.12
CA ASP A 248 -47.31 -5.67 -6.43
C ASP A 248 -48.18 -6.91 -6.28
N ALA A 249 -49.25 -6.99 -7.07
CA ALA A 249 -50.33 -7.98 -6.95
C ALA A 249 -49.90 -9.45 -7.21
N THR A 250 -48.62 -9.70 -7.51
CA THR A 250 -48.08 -10.99 -7.95
C THR A 250 -46.91 -11.52 -7.11
N THR A 251 -46.43 -10.77 -6.11
CA THR A 251 -45.25 -11.18 -5.33
C THR A 251 -45.65 -12.11 -4.19
N ASP A 252 -45.18 -13.35 -4.20
CA ASP A 252 -45.27 -14.25 -3.05
C ASP A 252 -44.43 -13.69 -1.89
N LEU A 253 -45.12 -13.12 -0.90
CA LEU A 253 -44.53 -12.55 0.32
C LEU A 253 -43.63 -13.53 1.09
N ALA A 254 -43.87 -14.84 1.01
CA ALA A 254 -43.01 -15.83 1.65
C ALA A 254 -41.71 -16.01 0.87
N ALA A 255 -41.78 -16.05 -0.45
CA ALA A 255 -40.62 -16.14 -1.32
C ALA A 255 -39.75 -14.87 -1.24
N ASP A 256 -40.34 -13.67 -1.25
CA ASP A 256 -39.60 -12.39 -1.11
C ASP A 256 -38.86 -12.31 0.23
N ARG A 257 -39.52 -12.69 1.33
CA ARG A 257 -38.90 -12.75 2.66
C ARG A 257 -37.71 -13.69 2.70
N LEU A 258 -37.83 -14.88 2.08
CA LEU A 258 -36.75 -15.85 2.02
C LEU A 258 -35.57 -15.33 1.19
N ALA A 259 -35.82 -14.68 0.06
CA ALA A 259 -34.79 -14.08 -0.77
C ALA A 259 -34.01 -12.98 -0.01
N ARG A 260 -34.71 -12.08 0.69
CA ARG A 260 -34.09 -11.04 1.53
C ARG A 260 -33.28 -11.64 2.67
N HIS A 261 -33.79 -12.69 3.32
CA HIS A 261 -33.08 -13.41 4.36
C HIS A 261 -31.74 -13.98 3.85
N GLN A 262 -31.75 -14.59 2.66
CA GLN A 262 -30.53 -15.13 2.03
C GLN A 262 -29.51 -14.04 1.70
N VAL A 263 -29.96 -12.85 1.26
CA VAL A 263 -29.08 -11.69 1.04
C VAL A 263 -28.38 -11.29 2.33
N TRP A 264 -29.13 -11.17 3.42
CA TRP A 264 -28.60 -10.85 4.75
C TRP A 264 -27.65 -11.93 5.27
N GLN A 265 -27.97 -13.21 5.10
CA GLN A 265 -27.08 -14.31 5.44
C GLN A 265 -25.78 -14.29 4.61
N GLY A 266 -25.85 -13.89 3.34
CA GLY A 266 -24.69 -13.71 2.47
C GLY A 266 -23.76 -12.60 2.99
N ARG A 267 -24.32 -11.43 3.33
CA ARG A 267 -23.59 -10.31 3.94
C ARG A 267 -22.94 -10.72 5.26
N TRP A 268 -23.68 -11.39 6.14
CA TRP A 268 -23.16 -11.87 7.41
C TRP A 268 -22.01 -12.88 7.24
N ARG A 269 -22.15 -13.84 6.33
CA ARG A 269 -21.07 -14.79 6.00
C ARG A 269 -19.81 -14.08 5.50
N GLY A 270 -19.96 -13.04 4.68
CA GLY A 270 -18.86 -12.22 4.19
C GLY A 270 -18.16 -11.42 5.30
N LEU A 271 -18.94 -10.83 6.22
CA LEU A 271 -18.38 -10.18 7.42
C LEU A 271 -17.61 -11.20 8.28
N ARG A 272 -18.21 -12.37 8.51
CA ARG A 272 -17.62 -13.45 9.31
C ARG A 272 -16.31 -13.96 8.73
N SER A 273 -16.27 -14.28 7.44
CA SER A 273 -15.03 -14.77 6.77
C SER A 273 -13.89 -13.76 6.79
N TRP A 274 -14.21 -12.48 6.99
CA TRP A 274 -13.20 -11.44 7.04
C TRP A 274 -12.38 -11.48 8.34
N PHE A 275 -13.03 -11.81 9.46
CA PHE A 275 -12.41 -11.77 10.80
C PHE A 275 -12.22 -13.15 11.44
N LEU A 276 -12.99 -14.16 11.04
CA LEU A 276 -12.94 -15.52 11.59
C LEU A 276 -12.47 -16.52 10.53
N ARG A 277 -11.72 -17.54 10.98
CA ARG A 277 -11.23 -18.63 10.12
C ARG A 277 -12.41 -19.48 9.64
N GLN A 278 -12.39 -19.86 8.37
CA GLN A 278 -13.37 -20.77 7.76
C GLN A 278 -12.64 -22.00 7.20
N GLY A 279 -12.75 -23.13 7.92
CA GLY A 279 -11.97 -24.33 7.60
C GLY A 279 -10.47 -24.04 7.62
N ASP A 280 -9.79 -24.40 6.53
CA ASP A 280 -8.34 -24.17 6.37
C ASP A 280 -7.99 -22.77 5.82
N THR A 281 -8.98 -21.94 5.48
CA THR A 281 -8.73 -20.61 4.91
C THR A 281 -8.54 -19.58 6.04
N PRO A 282 -7.40 -18.87 6.10
CA PRO A 282 -7.20 -17.81 7.09
C PRO A 282 -8.17 -16.64 6.86
N PRO A 283 -8.49 -15.85 7.90
CA PRO A 283 -9.34 -14.67 7.77
C PRO A 283 -8.81 -13.68 6.72
N GLN A 284 -9.72 -13.00 6.01
CA GLN A 284 -9.34 -12.00 5.01
C GLN A 284 -8.51 -10.85 5.60
N ALA A 285 -8.77 -10.47 6.86
CA ALA A 285 -7.97 -9.48 7.60
C ALA A 285 -6.50 -9.90 7.72
N GLU A 286 -6.25 -11.18 7.97
CA GLU A 286 -4.91 -11.75 8.11
C GLU A 286 -4.20 -11.78 6.75
N LEU A 287 -4.89 -12.20 5.69
CA LEU A 287 -4.38 -12.16 4.32
C LEU A 287 -4.05 -10.74 3.87
N LEU A 288 -4.92 -9.78 4.15
CA LEU A 288 -4.70 -8.36 3.86
C LEU A 288 -3.45 -7.85 4.60
N ARG A 289 -3.31 -8.19 5.89
CA ARG A 289 -2.15 -7.83 6.71
C ARG A 289 -0.86 -8.42 6.14
N ALA A 290 -0.86 -9.69 5.77
CA ALA A 290 0.30 -10.36 5.19
C ALA A 290 0.72 -9.71 3.87
N ARG A 291 -0.25 -9.39 3.00
CA ARG A 291 -0.01 -8.73 1.71
C ARG A 291 0.47 -7.29 1.86
N ALA A 292 -0.06 -6.55 2.83
CA ALA A 292 0.37 -5.20 3.12
C ALA A 292 1.80 -5.16 3.69
N ARG A 293 2.14 -6.10 4.60
CA ARG A 293 3.49 -6.24 5.14
C ARG A 293 4.51 -6.62 4.08
N SER A 294 4.18 -7.53 3.16
CA SER A 294 5.09 -7.91 2.07
C SER A 294 5.26 -6.82 1.01
N ALA A 295 4.30 -5.90 0.88
CA ALA A 295 4.41 -4.76 -0.02
C ALA A 295 5.42 -3.70 0.45
N ILE A 296 5.67 -3.56 1.76
CA ILE A 296 6.61 -2.56 2.29
C ILE A 296 8.04 -2.80 1.78
N PRO A 297 8.66 -4.00 1.92
CA PRO A 297 9.98 -4.27 1.36
C PRO A 297 10.05 -4.12 -0.17
N GLN A 298 9.00 -4.53 -0.88
CA GLN A 298 8.94 -4.40 -2.35
C GLN A 298 8.97 -2.94 -2.78
N LEU A 299 8.23 -2.08 -2.07
CA LEU A 299 8.20 -0.64 -2.30
C LEU A 299 9.55 0.00 -1.95
N LEU A 300 10.18 -0.42 -0.86
CA LEU A 300 11.54 0.01 -0.51
C LEU A 300 12.57 -0.40 -1.56
N GLY A 301 12.50 -1.64 -2.07
CA GLY A 301 13.37 -2.16 -3.12
C GLY A 301 13.18 -1.44 -4.46
N ALA A 302 11.93 -1.17 -4.85
CA ALA A 302 11.63 -0.39 -6.05
C ALA A 302 12.20 1.04 -5.96
N ILE A 303 12.06 1.69 -4.79
CA ILE A 303 12.63 3.02 -4.53
C ILE A 303 14.16 2.97 -4.52
N ALA A 304 14.78 1.95 -3.90
CA ALA A 304 16.22 1.77 -3.89
C ALA A 304 16.76 1.59 -5.31
N ALA A 305 16.13 0.74 -6.12
CA ALA A 305 16.48 0.56 -7.53
C ALA A 305 16.30 1.84 -8.35
N LEU A 306 15.28 2.65 -8.06
CA LEU A 306 15.06 3.94 -8.71
C LEU A 306 16.13 4.97 -8.29
N ASN A 307 16.54 4.95 -7.02
CA ASN A 307 17.62 5.80 -6.51
C ASN A 307 18.98 5.36 -7.05
N GLU A 308 19.28 4.06 -7.13
CA GLU A 308 20.51 3.52 -7.75
C GLU A 308 20.63 3.89 -9.23
N ARG A 309 19.51 3.83 -9.97
CA ARG A 309 19.46 4.33 -11.36
C ARG A 309 19.77 5.82 -11.45
N ARG A 310 19.38 6.60 -10.44
CA ARG A 310 19.59 8.04 -10.39
C ARG A 310 20.98 8.43 -9.83
N SER A 311 21.55 7.60 -8.96
CA SER A 311 22.74 7.94 -8.17
C SER A 311 24.06 7.37 -8.70
N GLY A 312 24.07 6.38 -9.62
CA GLY A 312 25.34 5.67 -9.83
C GLY A 312 25.56 4.86 -11.10
N ARG A 313 24.71 4.93 -12.11
CA ARG A 313 25.11 4.55 -13.48
C ARG A 313 24.61 5.62 -14.42
N SER A 314 25.55 6.23 -15.16
CA SER A 314 25.20 7.09 -16.29
C SER A 314 24.19 6.32 -17.15
N ASP A 315 23.01 6.90 -17.35
CA ASP A 315 22.06 6.36 -18.31
C ASP A 315 22.67 6.64 -19.68
N ARG A 316 23.55 5.74 -20.12
CA ARG A 316 24.28 5.88 -21.37
C ARG A 316 23.33 6.14 -22.54
N ALA A 317 22.11 5.62 -22.49
CA ALA A 317 21.13 5.87 -23.55
C ALA A 317 20.64 7.33 -23.51
N ALA A 318 20.39 7.91 -22.33
CA ALA A 318 20.08 9.33 -22.20
C ALA A 318 21.28 10.21 -22.56
N ASP A 319 22.48 9.86 -22.10
CA ASP A 319 23.73 10.57 -22.42
C ASP A 319 24.01 10.55 -23.93
N PHE A 320 23.82 9.40 -24.60
CA PHE A 320 23.99 9.28 -26.04
C PHE A 320 22.89 10.02 -26.83
N ARG A 321 21.65 10.10 -26.34
CA ARG A 321 20.61 10.92 -26.98
C ARG A 321 20.92 12.41 -26.87
N LEU A 322 21.40 12.86 -25.71
CA LEU A 322 21.84 14.24 -25.50
C LEU A 322 23.03 14.57 -26.42
N LEU A 323 24.02 13.68 -26.48
CA LEU A 323 25.17 13.80 -27.37
C LEU A 323 24.76 13.81 -28.85
N ALA A 324 23.79 12.98 -29.25
CA ALA A 324 23.24 12.99 -30.61
C ALA A 324 22.55 14.32 -30.95
N GLY A 325 21.85 14.93 -29.98
CA GLY A 325 21.33 16.30 -30.12
C GLY A 325 22.45 17.31 -30.36
N TRP A 326 23.52 17.27 -29.57
CA TRP A 326 24.68 18.14 -29.79
C TRP A 326 25.35 17.93 -31.15
N PHE A 327 25.38 16.69 -31.67
CA PHE A 327 25.86 16.43 -33.03
C PHE A 327 24.92 17.00 -34.11
N ALA A 328 23.60 16.96 -33.88
CA ALA A 328 22.62 17.52 -34.81
C ALA A 328 22.67 19.07 -34.84
N ASP A 329 23.08 19.70 -33.74
CA ASP A 329 23.23 21.15 -33.61
C ASP A 329 24.58 21.69 -34.13
N CYS A 330 25.51 20.82 -34.55
CA CYS A 330 26.78 21.25 -35.15
C CYS A 330 26.54 21.87 -36.54
N GLU A 331 27.12 23.05 -36.78
CA GLU A 331 26.94 23.79 -38.03
C GLU A 331 27.80 23.24 -39.19
N ASP A 332 28.91 22.58 -38.87
CA ASP A 332 29.85 22.00 -39.85
C ASP A 332 30.54 20.72 -39.34
N ASP A 333 31.19 19.99 -40.26
CA ASP A 333 31.94 18.77 -39.94
C ASP A 333 33.09 19.05 -38.96
N ALA A 334 33.66 20.25 -38.96
CA ALA A 334 34.77 20.60 -38.08
C ALA A 334 34.32 20.70 -36.61
N GLN A 335 33.13 21.24 -36.34
CA GLN A 335 32.48 21.24 -35.03
C GLN A 335 32.16 19.81 -34.58
N SER A 336 31.60 19.00 -35.47
CA SER A 336 31.31 17.59 -35.21
C SER A 336 32.58 16.80 -34.83
N HIS A 337 33.68 17.00 -35.54
CA HIS A 337 34.97 16.37 -35.20
C HIS A 337 35.54 16.85 -33.85
N ARG A 338 35.39 18.14 -33.51
CA ARG A 338 35.80 18.66 -32.19
C ARG A 338 34.96 18.07 -31.05
N LEU A 339 33.65 17.97 -31.24
CA LEU A 339 32.73 17.36 -30.30
C LEU A 339 33.03 15.87 -30.11
N ALA A 340 33.24 15.12 -31.20
CA ALA A 340 33.63 13.71 -31.16
C ALA A 340 34.93 13.51 -30.37
N ARG A 341 35.92 14.37 -30.60
CA ARG A 341 37.20 14.30 -29.89
C ARG A 341 37.05 14.50 -28.39
N ALA A 342 36.20 15.43 -27.97
CA ALA A 342 35.92 15.69 -26.55
C ALA A 342 35.07 14.59 -25.90
N ALA A 343 33.98 14.18 -26.56
CA ALA A 343 33.02 13.20 -26.04
C ALA A 343 33.62 11.79 -25.90
N PHE A 344 34.50 11.39 -26.82
CA PHE A 344 35.13 10.07 -26.82
C PHE A 344 36.58 10.07 -26.36
N ALA A 345 37.05 11.21 -25.82
CA ALA A 345 38.42 11.38 -25.36
C ALA A 345 39.48 10.93 -26.39
N LEU A 346 39.28 11.26 -27.67
CA LEU A 346 40.19 10.92 -28.79
C LEU A 346 41.49 11.76 -28.77
N HIS A 347 41.94 12.15 -27.58
CA HIS A 347 43.25 12.76 -27.42
C HIS A 347 44.33 11.72 -27.73
N PRO A 348 45.44 12.11 -28.36
CA PRO A 348 46.59 11.22 -28.49
C PRO A 348 47.11 10.88 -27.09
N ALA A 349 46.76 9.71 -26.58
CA ALA A 349 47.31 9.17 -25.35
C ALA A 349 48.69 8.59 -25.65
N ARG A 350 49.74 9.21 -25.11
CA ARG A 350 51.07 8.58 -25.06
C ARG A 350 51.12 7.74 -23.80
N HIS A 351 51.01 6.42 -23.95
CA HIS A 351 51.11 5.50 -22.83
C HIS A 351 52.58 5.39 -22.41
N LEU A 352 52.85 5.72 -21.15
CA LEU A 352 54.13 5.45 -20.51
C LEU A 352 54.04 4.05 -19.88
N ALA A 353 54.60 3.05 -20.56
CA ALA A 353 54.75 1.72 -20.00
C ALA A 353 56.13 1.64 -19.31
N MET A 354 56.14 1.63 -17.99
CA MET A 354 57.34 1.35 -17.22
C MET A 354 57.04 0.36 -16.10
N THR A 355 57.98 -0.53 -15.82
CA THR A 355 57.91 -1.40 -14.65
C THR A 355 58.35 -0.59 -13.45
N VAL A 356 57.41 -0.26 -12.56
CA VAL A 356 57.72 0.44 -11.30
C VAL A 356 57.96 -0.63 -10.25
N SER A 357 59.22 -0.82 -9.84
CA SER A 357 59.55 -1.65 -8.69
C SER A 357 59.21 -0.85 -7.44
N PHE A 358 58.10 -1.17 -6.79
CA PHE A 358 57.83 -0.69 -5.44
C PHE A 358 58.34 -1.74 -4.47
N ASP A 359 59.40 -1.45 -3.73
CA ASP A 359 59.92 -2.35 -2.70
C ASP A 359 58.89 -2.61 -1.57
N ALA A 360 57.83 -1.80 -1.49
CA ALA A 360 56.65 -2.05 -0.65
C ALA A 360 55.37 -1.49 -1.30
N PRO A 361 54.21 -2.19 -1.20
CA PRO A 361 52.94 -1.68 -1.69
C PRO A 361 52.47 -0.45 -0.89
N LEU A 362 52.10 0.62 -1.59
CA LEU A 362 51.57 1.84 -0.99
C LEU A 362 50.06 1.68 -0.67
N PRO A 363 49.59 2.03 0.54
CA PRO A 363 48.17 2.07 0.86
C PRO A 363 47.41 3.06 -0.04
N ALA A 364 46.19 2.71 -0.44
CA ALA A 364 45.34 3.53 -1.32
C ALA A 364 44.92 4.89 -0.71
N SER A 365 45.10 5.08 0.60
CA SER A 365 44.86 6.33 1.32
C SER A 365 46.05 7.29 1.31
N THR A 366 47.18 6.91 0.71
CA THR A 366 48.39 7.75 0.68
C THR A 366 48.12 9.01 -0.16
N PRO A 367 48.23 10.22 0.41
CA PRO A 367 48.08 11.46 -0.36
C PRO A 367 49.14 11.54 -1.47
N TRP A 368 48.76 11.99 -2.66
CA TRP A 368 49.63 11.98 -3.85
C TRP A 368 50.98 12.68 -3.66
N HIS A 369 51.02 13.74 -2.85
CA HIS A 369 52.22 14.52 -2.57
C HIS A 369 53.19 13.84 -1.59
N GLN A 370 52.73 12.78 -0.90
CA GLN A 370 53.51 11.98 0.03
C GLN A 370 53.93 10.64 -0.57
N ALA A 371 53.48 10.33 -1.79
CA ALA A 371 53.89 9.14 -2.51
C ALA A 371 55.32 9.32 -3.08
N PRO A 372 56.15 8.25 -3.10
CA PRO A 372 57.45 8.29 -3.76
C PRO A 372 57.34 8.80 -5.20
N PRO A 373 58.19 9.76 -5.62
CA PRO A 373 58.13 10.33 -6.95
C PRO A 373 58.62 9.31 -7.99
N LEU A 374 57.96 9.29 -9.15
CA LEU A 374 58.38 8.47 -10.28
C LEU A 374 59.44 9.22 -11.09
N ALA A 375 60.65 8.68 -11.17
CA ALA A 375 61.72 9.25 -11.99
C ALA A 375 61.48 8.95 -13.48
N ILE A 376 60.93 9.92 -14.21
CA ILE A 376 60.71 9.79 -15.66
C ILE A 376 61.98 10.25 -16.40
N GLN A 377 62.59 9.37 -17.19
CA GLN A 377 63.75 9.76 -18.02
C GLN A 377 63.30 10.72 -19.15
N PRO A 378 63.98 11.88 -19.35
CA PRO A 378 63.57 12.90 -20.33
C PRO A 378 63.59 12.47 -21.80
N ARG A 379 64.16 11.31 -22.14
CA ARG A 379 64.39 10.85 -23.53
C ARG A 379 63.12 10.82 -24.40
N LEU A 380 61.94 10.69 -23.80
CA LEU A 380 60.66 10.71 -24.51
C LEU A 380 60.28 12.10 -25.08
N ARG A 381 60.83 13.19 -24.51
CA ARG A 381 60.60 14.57 -24.95
C ARG A 381 61.57 15.03 -26.04
N GLU A 382 62.83 14.57 -26.01
CA GLU A 382 63.89 15.09 -26.89
C GLU A 382 64.14 14.25 -28.15
N LEU A 383 64.01 12.91 -28.10
CA LEU A 383 64.47 12.03 -29.18
C LEU A 383 63.35 11.35 -29.97
N GLY A 384 62.09 11.44 -29.54
CA GLY A 384 60.94 10.93 -30.30
C GLY A 384 60.85 9.41 -30.49
N GLU A 385 61.81 8.64 -29.99
CA GLU A 385 61.80 7.18 -30.10
C GLU A 385 60.90 6.57 -29.03
N ALA A 386 59.77 6.02 -29.48
CA ALA A 386 58.90 5.18 -28.66
C ALA A 386 59.54 3.80 -28.52
N ALA A 387 59.75 3.34 -27.29
CA ALA A 387 60.05 1.94 -27.05
C ALA A 387 58.94 1.06 -27.67
N PRO A 388 59.26 -0.11 -28.23
CA PRO A 388 58.27 -1.00 -28.82
C PRO A 388 57.17 -1.31 -27.81
N ARG A 389 55.91 -1.24 -28.26
CA ARG A 389 54.73 -1.52 -27.43
C ARG A 389 54.86 -2.91 -26.82
N GLY A 390 55.02 -2.98 -25.50
CA GLY A 390 54.85 -4.22 -24.76
C GLY A 390 53.40 -4.70 -24.88
N VAL A 391 53.22 -6.03 -24.90
CA VAL A 391 51.91 -6.67 -24.88
C VAL A 391 51.14 -6.19 -23.64
N ALA A 392 49.84 -5.89 -23.80
CA ALA A 392 48.97 -5.53 -22.67
C ALA A 392 49.07 -6.61 -21.58
N PRO A 393 49.21 -6.25 -20.30
CA PRO A 393 49.33 -7.24 -19.25
C PRO A 393 48.10 -8.16 -19.28
N PRO A 394 48.27 -9.48 -19.26
CA PRO A 394 47.15 -10.40 -19.27
C PRO A 394 46.25 -10.11 -18.06
N VAL A 395 44.93 -10.22 -18.28
CA VAL A 395 43.94 -10.14 -17.22
C VAL A 395 44.38 -11.09 -16.11
N HIS A 396 44.69 -10.54 -14.93
CA HIS A 396 45.15 -11.35 -13.81
C HIS A 396 44.10 -12.40 -13.48
N ASP A 397 44.53 -13.65 -13.48
CA ASP A 397 43.69 -14.76 -13.10
C ASP A 397 43.28 -14.61 -11.63
N ARG A 398 42.00 -14.32 -11.42
CA ARG A 398 41.41 -14.12 -10.09
C ARG A 398 41.00 -15.43 -9.44
N VAL A 399 41.33 -16.59 -10.01
CA VAL A 399 41.04 -17.90 -9.41
C VAL A 399 41.60 -17.99 -7.99
N ALA A 400 42.87 -17.63 -7.77
CA ALA A 400 43.48 -17.67 -6.43
C ALA A 400 42.78 -16.72 -5.42
N ALA A 401 42.35 -15.53 -5.86
CA ALA A 401 41.63 -14.59 -5.00
C ALA A 401 40.21 -15.09 -4.67
N ARG A 402 39.52 -15.71 -5.63
CA ARG A 402 38.20 -16.32 -5.41
C ARG A 402 38.29 -17.53 -4.49
N GLU A 403 39.31 -18.36 -4.66
CA GLU A 403 39.58 -19.49 -3.77
C GLU A 403 39.95 -19.05 -2.35
N HIS A 404 40.63 -17.91 -2.19
CA HIS A 404 40.93 -17.35 -0.88
C HIS A 404 39.66 -16.88 -0.17
N ILE A 405 38.80 -16.14 -0.85
CA ILE A 405 37.50 -15.69 -0.30
C ILE A 405 36.60 -16.90 0.01
N ALA A 406 36.55 -17.90 -0.88
CA ALA A 406 35.78 -19.12 -0.64
C ALA A 406 36.28 -19.88 0.59
N ARG A 407 37.60 -19.93 0.80
CA ARG A 407 38.20 -20.52 2.01
C ARG A 407 37.86 -19.74 3.27
N GLN A 408 37.87 -18.40 3.23
CA GLN A 408 37.47 -17.56 4.35
C GLN A 408 36.00 -17.78 4.72
N LEU A 409 35.09 -17.73 3.75
CA LEU A 409 33.66 -17.98 3.98
C LEU A 409 33.39 -19.39 4.51
N ALA A 410 34.13 -20.40 4.03
CA ALA A 410 34.02 -21.77 4.52
C ALA A 410 34.59 -21.95 5.93
N GLU A 411 35.56 -21.14 6.34
CA GLU A 411 36.07 -21.11 7.71
C GLU A 411 35.09 -20.41 8.65
N GLU A 412 34.57 -19.23 8.28
CA GLU A 412 33.55 -18.50 9.04
C GLU A 412 32.29 -19.36 9.24
N SER A 413 31.80 -20.01 8.18
CA SER A 413 30.65 -20.93 8.26
C SER A 413 30.90 -22.09 9.22
N ARG A 414 32.11 -22.68 9.21
CA ARG A 414 32.49 -23.73 10.16
C ARG A 414 32.53 -23.24 11.60
N GLN A 415 33.00 -22.01 11.83
CA GLN A 415 33.06 -21.42 13.17
C GLN A 415 31.67 -21.12 13.72
N ILE A 416 30.77 -20.58 12.90
CA ILE A 416 29.36 -20.34 13.27
C ILE A 416 28.65 -21.67 13.56
N GLU A 417 28.86 -22.70 12.73
CA GLU A 417 28.22 -24.00 12.95
C GLU A 417 28.74 -24.71 14.21
N ALA A 418 30.04 -24.62 14.49
CA ALA A 418 30.62 -25.12 15.73
C ALA A 418 30.07 -24.36 16.96
N ALA A 419 29.89 -23.05 16.85
CA ALA A 419 29.26 -22.23 17.90
C ALA A 419 27.81 -22.66 18.17
N ARG A 420 27.03 -22.93 17.11
CA ARG A 420 25.66 -23.46 17.24
C ARG A 420 25.62 -24.82 17.91
N GLN A 421 26.46 -25.76 17.47
CA GLN A 421 26.53 -27.09 18.08
C GLN A 421 26.93 -27.04 19.56
N ARG A 422 27.80 -26.11 19.94
CA ARG A 422 28.22 -25.91 21.32
C ARG A 422 27.09 -25.36 22.21
N LEU A 423 26.28 -24.43 21.70
CA LEU A 423 25.23 -23.77 22.48
C LEU A 423 23.91 -24.53 22.46
N ALA A 424 23.52 -25.10 21.31
CA ALA A 424 22.22 -25.70 21.08
C ALA A 424 22.15 -27.18 21.56
N THR A 425 22.55 -27.42 22.81
CA THR A 425 22.57 -28.77 23.42
C THR A 425 21.18 -29.28 23.80
N GLY A 426 20.18 -28.40 23.86
CA GLY A 426 18.82 -28.70 24.32
C GLY A 426 18.70 -29.08 25.79
N GLN A 427 19.80 -28.98 26.55
CA GLN A 427 19.83 -29.24 27.98
C GLN A 427 19.51 -27.96 28.76
N VAL A 428 18.86 -28.12 29.91
CA VAL A 428 18.64 -27.02 30.85
C VAL A 428 19.93 -26.83 31.66
N LEU A 429 20.60 -25.70 31.49
CA LEU A 429 21.85 -25.35 32.18
C LEU A 429 21.70 -24.00 32.87
N ARG A 430 22.46 -23.72 33.93
CA ARG A 430 22.54 -22.35 34.46
C ARG A 430 23.40 -21.48 33.56
N LEU A 431 23.07 -20.19 33.48
CA LEU A 431 23.88 -19.22 32.75
C LEU A 431 25.31 -19.17 33.30
N SER A 432 25.46 -19.34 34.62
CA SER A 432 26.74 -19.48 35.32
C SER A 432 27.54 -20.74 34.93
N GLU A 433 26.87 -21.81 34.50
CA GLU A 433 27.50 -23.09 34.14
C GLU A 433 27.99 -23.10 32.68
N LEU A 434 27.43 -22.27 31.80
CA LEU A 434 27.77 -22.23 30.36
C LEU A 434 29.24 -21.86 30.08
N SER A 435 29.90 -21.17 31.01
CA SER A 435 31.32 -20.82 30.91
C SER A 435 32.23 -21.55 31.90
N ALA A 436 31.67 -22.42 32.75
CA ALA A 436 32.38 -23.06 33.86
C ALA A 436 33.36 -24.14 33.38
N GLU A 437 32.99 -24.95 32.38
CA GLU A 437 33.86 -26.03 31.87
C GLU A 437 34.87 -25.55 30.82
N ARG A 438 34.51 -24.53 30.03
CA ARG A 438 35.38 -23.94 29.01
C ARG A 438 34.97 -22.49 28.73
N PRO A 439 35.91 -21.54 28.63
CA PRO A 439 35.61 -20.16 28.28
C PRO A 439 34.81 -20.07 26.96
N LEU A 440 33.81 -19.19 26.94
CA LEU A 440 33.07 -18.85 25.73
C LEU A 440 33.81 -17.71 25.02
N GLU A 441 34.32 -18.00 23.82
CA GLU A 441 35.13 -17.08 23.03
C GLU A 441 34.68 -17.04 21.58
N GLY A 442 35.05 -15.94 20.89
CA GLY A 442 34.73 -15.70 19.48
C GLY A 442 33.24 -15.82 19.17
N GLU A 443 32.92 -16.47 18.05
CA GLU A 443 31.58 -16.67 17.53
C GLU A 443 30.60 -17.32 18.52
N SER A 444 31.09 -18.17 19.45
CA SER A 444 30.22 -18.77 20.48
C SER A 444 29.73 -17.75 21.52
N LEU A 445 30.56 -16.77 21.88
CA LEU A 445 30.15 -15.71 22.79
C LEU A 445 29.25 -14.70 22.08
N ASP A 446 29.61 -14.32 20.84
CA ASP A 446 28.81 -13.38 20.04
C ASP A 446 27.40 -13.93 19.78
N LEU A 447 27.30 -15.23 19.48
CA LEU A 447 26.02 -15.91 19.29
C LEU A 447 25.19 -15.96 20.57
N LEU A 448 25.80 -16.28 21.72
CA LEU A 448 25.12 -16.27 23.01
C LEU A 448 24.61 -14.87 23.37
N LEU A 449 25.43 -13.83 23.16
CA LEU A 449 25.06 -12.44 23.41
C LEU A 449 23.89 -11.99 22.54
N SER A 450 23.87 -12.39 21.26
CA SER A 450 22.73 -12.12 20.37
C SER A 450 21.45 -12.76 20.89
N LEU A 451 21.50 -14.04 21.27
CA LEU A 451 20.34 -14.77 21.79
C LEU A 451 19.83 -14.17 23.11
N LEU A 452 20.72 -13.85 24.05
CA LEU A 452 20.36 -13.20 25.31
C LEU A 452 19.77 -11.81 25.06
N GLY A 453 20.37 -11.03 24.16
CA GLY A 453 19.88 -9.70 23.81
C GLY A 453 18.46 -9.75 23.22
N GLU A 454 18.19 -10.69 22.32
CA GLU A 454 16.86 -10.88 21.73
C GLU A 454 15.82 -11.34 22.76
N ALA A 455 16.17 -12.29 23.64
CA ALA A 455 15.26 -12.79 24.66
C ALA A 455 14.95 -11.73 25.74
N LEU A 456 15.97 -11.05 26.25
CA LEU A 456 15.80 -10.03 27.30
C LEU A 456 15.10 -8.76 26.79
N ALA A 457 15.26 -8.41 25.50
CA ALA A 457 14.55 -7.27 24.92
C ALA A 457 13.02 -7.49 24.82
N GLU A 458 12.57 -8.75 24.74
CA GLU A 458 11.15 -9.12 24.67
C GLU A 458 10.55 -9.47 26.04
N GLN A 459 11.38 -9.61 27.07
CA GLN A 459 10.95 -9.88 28.44
C GLN A 459 10.29 -8.64 29.06
N ALA A 460 8.96 -8.72 29.28
CA ALA A 460 8.19 -7.63 29.87
C ALA A 460 8.33 -7.54 31.40
N ASP A 461 8.62 -8.67 32.06
CA ASP A 461 8.72 -8.79 33.52
C ASP A 461 9.98 -9.62 33.87
N PRO A 462 10.95 -9.06 34.63
CA PRO A 462 12.19 -9.74 35.01
C PRO A 462 12.01 -11.05 35.79
N ASP A 463 10.84 -11.27 36.39
CA ASP A 463 10.53 -12.48 37.17
C ASP A 463 9.79 -13.56 36.37
N GLN A 464 9.47 -13.30 35.10
CA GLN A 464 8.79 -14.27 34.22
C GLN A 464 9.76 -14.93 33.23
N PRO A 465 9.55 -16.22 32.89
CA PRO A 465 10.33 -16.86 31.86
C PRO A 465 10.04 -16.25 30.48
N VAL A 466 11.06 -16.18 29.63
CA VAL A 466 10.95 -15.71 28.24
C VAL A 466 11.48 -16.77 27.29
N GLU A 467 10.77 -17.00 26.20
CA GLU A 467 11.15 -17.95 25.15
C GLU A 467 11.09 -17.27 23.79
N ARG A 468 12.17 -17.39 23.01
CA ARG A 468 12.29 -16.70 21.74
C ARG A 468 13.06 -17.50 20.70
N LEU A 469 12.58 -17.45 19.46
CA LEU A 469 13.30 -17.89 18.27
C LEU A 469 14.31 -16.82 17.86
N SER A 470 15.53 -17.18 17.46
CA SER A 470 16.53 -16.24 16.98
C SER A 470 16.07 -15.49 15.73
N GLY A 471 16.64 -14.31 15.46
CA GLY A 471 16.33 -13.49 14.28
C GLY A 471 16.55 -14.21 12.94
N ASP A 472 17.47 -15.18 12.89
CA ASP A 472 17.72 -16.04 11.72
C ASP A 472 16.80 -17.28 11.66
N GLY A 473 16.00 -17.53 12.70
CA GLY A 473 15.04 -18.62 12.76
C GLY A 473 15.64 -20.00 13.01
N LEU A 474 16.92 -20.10 13.35
CA LEU A 474 17.65 -21.38 13.42
C LEU A 474 17.84 -21.92 14.84
N MET A 475 17.63 -21.10 15.87
CA MET A 475 17.73 -21.51 17.26
C MET A 475 16.60 -20.92 18.08
N ARG A 476 16.29 -21.58 19.19
CA ARG A 476 15.31 -21.13 20.18
C ARG A 476 15.99 -21.10 21.54
N ILE A 477 15.87 -19.97 22.22
CA ILE A 477 16.36 -19.76 23.59
C ILE A 477 15.18 -19.60 24.54
N ARG A 478 15.23 -20.31 25.66
CA ARG A 478 14.33 -20.14 26.80
C ARG A 478 15.15 -19.75 28.02
N LEU A 479 14.76 -18.66 28.67
CA LEU A 479 15.35 -18.14 29.90
C LEU A 479 14.32 -18.21 31.02
N GLU A 480 14.68 -18.81 32.13
CA GLU A 480 13.88 -18.78 33.36
C GLU A 480 14.69 -18.11 34.48
N PRO A 481 14.20 -17.00 35.06
CA PRO A 481 14.95 -16.28 36.08
C PRO A 481 15.06 -17.10 37.37
N LEU A 482 16.26 -17.15 37.96
CA LEU A 482 16.48 -17.67 39.32
C LEU A 482 16.19 -16.60 40.37
N ALA A 483 16.55 -16.81 41.64
CA ALA A 483 16.34 -15.83 42.71
C ALA A 483 16.93 -14.45 42.37
N ALA A 484 16.33 -13.36 42.86
CA ALA A 484 16.74 -12.00 42.51
C ALA A 484 18.17 -11.64 42.96
N ASP A 485 18.70 -12.36 43.95
CA ASP A 485 20.07 -12.28 44.46
C ASP A 485 21.03 -13.28 43.80
N SER A 486 20.55 -14.11 42.87
CA SER A 486 21.40 -14.99 42.08
C SER A 486 22.27 -14.19 41.11
N HIS A 487 23.48 -14.66 40.86
CA HIS A 487 24.45 -13.98 40.01
C HIS A 487 25.22 -14.98 39.15
N ALA A 488 25.28 -14.72 37.86
CA ALA A 488 26.06 -15.45 36.87
C ALA A 488 27.18 -14.57 36.32
N GLU A 489 28.36 -15.15 36.16
CA GLU A 489 29.51 -14.52 35.51
C GLU A 489 29.97 -15.37 34.33
N ILE A 490 30.01 -14.77 33.14
CA ILE A 490 30.56 -15.37 31.94
C ILE A 490 31.90 -14.71 31.65
N VAL A 491 32.97 -15.47 31.85
CA VAL A 491 34.35 -15.00 31.65
C VAL A 491 34.76 -15.23 30.19
N SER A 492 35.31 -14.19 29.56
CA SER A 492 35.88 -14.24 28.22
C SER A 492 37.18 -13.45 28.12
N ALA A 493 37.96 -13.66 27.05
CA ALA A 493 39.14 -12.85 26.75
C ALA A 493 38.84 -11.35 26.56
N ARG A 494 37.57 -10.97 26.30
CA ARG A 494 37.12 -9.58 26.13
C ARG A 494 36.64 -8.92 27.43
N GLY A 495 36.57 -9.67 28.53
CA GLY A 495 36.04 -9.22 29.81
C GLY A 495 35.01 -10.18 30.42
N VAL A 496 34.41 -9.78 31.53
CA VAL A 496 33.41 -10.56 32.28
C VAL A 496 32.02 -9.96 32.08
N LEU A 497 31.07 -10.77 31.64
CA LEU A 497 29.65 -10.43 31.62
C LEU A 497 28.99 -10.94 32.91
N GLY A 498 28.45 -10.03 33.72
CA GLY A 498 27.80 -10.36 34.99
C GLY A 498 26.34 -9.93 35.04
N GLY A 499 25.48 -10.72 35.67
CA GLY A 499 24.06 -10.39 35.85
C GLY A 499 23.29 -11.47 36.62
N ARG A 500 21.97 -11.30 36.76
CA ARG A 500 21.10 -12.29 37.42
C ARG A 500 21.24 -13.66 36.75
N ASP A 501 21.32 -14.73 37.53
CA ASP A 501 21.43 -16.08 36.99
C ASP A 501 20.08 -16.57 36.43
N HIS A 502 20.13 -17.37 35.38
CA HIS A 502 18.96 -17.89 34.67
C HIS A 502 19.17 -19.36 34.33
N LEU A 503 18.10 -20.15 34.35
CA LEU A 503 18.09 -21.42 33.63
C LEU A 503 17.93 -21.13 32.15
N VAL A 504 18.90 -21.59 31.37
CA VAL A 504 18.99 -21.38 29.93
C VAL A 504 18.82 -22.71 29.23
N THR A 505 17.88 -22.75 28.28
CA THR A 505 17.74 -23.88 27.35
C THR A 505 17.85 -23.34 25.93
N ILE A 506 18.83 -23.81 25.16
CA ILE A 506 19.00 -23.45 23.75
C ILE A 506 18.80 -24.71 22.91
N THR A 507 17.82 -24.68 22.00
CA THR A 507 17.56 -25.78 21.05
C THR A 507 17.75 -25.28 19.62
N PRO A 508 18.12 -26.14 18.66
CA PRO A 508 17.85 -25.85 17.26
C PRO A 508 16.33 -25.66 17.06
N ALA A 509 15.96 -24.81 16.10
CA ALA A 509 14.57 -24.48 15.78
C ALA A 509 13.76 -25.66 15.23
#